data_AF-U5W0D7-F1
#
_entry.id   AF-U5W0D7-F1
#
_cell.length_a   1.000
_cell.length_b   1.000
_cell.length_c   1.000
_cell.angle_alpha   90.00
_cell.angle_beta   90.00
_cell.angle_gamma   90.00
#
_symmetry.space_group_name_H-M   'P 1'
#
loop_
_entity.id
_entity.type
_entity.pdbx_description
1 polymer ?
#
loop_
_entity_poly.entity_id
_entity_poly.type
_entity_poly.pdbx_seq_one_letter_code
_entity_poly.pdbx_strand_id
1 'polypeptide(L)'
;MAAPEPAPAPAAASAAPAPRKAPARAAKPKPPPGLTVTLAYTDGEWTIAANQGAKALAKPYVVKPSEAMRMVQFVDVPGVQEAVEQIVAAERAEAEQQAERLRSELAEIEARLAELRDAG
;
A
#
# COMPACT_ATOMS: atom_id res chain seq x y z
N MET A 1 -47.00 51.58 -77.24
CA MET A 1 -45.63 51.08 -77.03
C MET A 1 -45.24 51.45 -75.61
N ALA A 2 -44.85 50.58 -74.68
CA ALA A 2 -44.76 49.12 -74.65
C ALA A 2 -44.74 48.72 -73.15
N ALA A 3 -45.42 47.62 -72.80
CA ALA A 3 -45.30 46.86 -71.55
C ALA A 3 -46.01 45.50 -71.79
N PRO A 4 -45.68 44.40 -71.09
CA PRO A 4 -44.46 44.06 -70.33
C PRO A 4 -43.87 42.66 -70.70
N GLU A 5 -42.69 42.37 -70.15
CA GLU A 5 -41.91 41.10 -70.22
C GLU A 5 -42.12 40.27 -68.91
N PRO A 6 -41.90 38.92 -68.89
CA PRO A 6 -42.37 38.02 -67.82
C PRO A 6 -41.39 37.77 -66.64
N ALA A 7 -41.91 37.07 -65.63
CA ALA A 7 -41.40 36.81 -64.26
C ALA A 7 -40.06 36.01 -64.12
N PRO A 8 -39.47 35.92 -62.89
CA PRO A 8 -39.72 34.73 -62.03
C PRO A 8 -39.73 35.01 -60.49
N ALA A 9 -40.66 34.43 -59.72
CA ALA A 9 -40.57 33.23 -58.85
C ALA A 9 -39.90 33.41 -57.45
N PRO A 10 -40.52 32.92 -56.35
CA PRO A 10 -40.09 33.16 -54.97
C PRO A 10 -38.96 32.24 -54.49
N ALA A 11 -38.04 32.78 -53.70
CA ALA A 11 -36.94 32.04 -53.08
C ALA A 11 -37.43 31.15 -51.94
N ALA A 12 -37.31 29.83 -52.12
CA ALA A 12 -37.49 28.83 -51.07
C ALA A 12 -36.18 28.70 -50.25
N ALA A 13 -36.23 29.07 -48.97
CA ALA A 13 -35.13 28.83 -48.03
C ALA A 13 -35.08 27.34 -47.67
N SER A 14 -34.03 26.65 -48.11
CA SER A 14 -33.78 25.24 -47.82
C SER A 14 -33.16 25.09 -46.43
N ALA A 15 -33.89 24.44 -45.51
CA ALA A 15 -33.38 24.09 -44.18
C ALA A 15 -32.45 22.88 -44.29
N ALA A 16 -31.16 23.09 -44.02
CA ALA A 16 -30.18 22.01 -43.96
C ALA A 16 -30.44 21.08 -42.75
N PRO A 17 -30.36 19.75 -42.91
CA PRO A 17 -30.56 18.82 -41.81
C PRO A 17 -29.35 18.83 -40.86
N ALA A 18 -29.63 18.92 -39.56
CA ALA A 18 -28.60 18.88 -38.51
C ALA A 18 -27.82 17.55 -38.52
N PRO A 19 -26.50 17.57 -38.25
CA PRO A 19 -25.67 16.36 -38.24
C PRO A 19 -26.13 15.39 -37.15
N ARG A 20 -26.47 14.16 -37.55
CA ARG A 20 -26.83 13.07 -36.63
C ARG A 20 -25.62 12.73 -35.76
N LYS A 21 -25.79 12.78 -34.43
CA LYS A 21 -24.77 12.36 -33.46
C LYS A 21 -24.39 10.91 -33.73
N ALA A 22 -23.09 10.66 -33.90
CA ALA A 22 -22.55 9.31 -34.02
C ALA A 22 -22.90 8.48 -32.77
N PRO A 23 -23.18 7.17 -32.93
CA PRO A 23 -23.47 6.31 -31.79
C PRO A 23 -22.26 6.24 -30.86
N ALA A 24 -22.49 6.49 -29.57
CA ALA A 24 -21.47 6.36 -28.54
C ALA A 24 -20.96 4.91 -28.54
N ARG A 25 -19.66 4.73 -28.81
CA ARG A 25 -19.01 3.42 -28.68
C ARG A 25 -19.18 2.95 -27.23
N ALA A 26 -19.74 1.75 -27.07
CA ALA A 26 -19.85 1.11 -25.77
C ALA A 26 -18.46 1.01 -25.12
N ALA A 27 -18.33 1.57 -23.92
CA ALA A 27 -17.08 1.55 -23.17
C ALA A 27 -16.75 0.10 -22.77
N LYS A 28 -15.53 -0.35 -23.11
CA LYS A 28 -14.98 -1.64 -22.67
C LYS A 28 -15.04 -1.68 -21.13
N PRO A 29 -15.53 -2.78 -20.51
CA PRO A 29 -15.56 -2.89 -19.06
C PRO A 29 -14.15 -2.70 -18.50
N LYS A 30 -14.01 -1.78 -17.54
CA LYS A 30 -12.75 -1.50 -16.87
C LYS A 30 -12.36 -2.72 -16.02
N PRO A 31 -11.10 -3.19 -16.07
CA PRO A 31 -10.66 -4.28 -15.22
C PRO A 31 -10.85 -3.89 -13.74
N PRO A 32 -11.08 -4.87 -12.85
CA PRO A 32 -11.20 -4.60 -11.43
C PRO A 32 -9.90 -3.92 -10.94
N PRO A 33 -10.00 -2.95 -10.02
CA PRO A 33 -8.83 -2.27 -9.50
C PRO A 33 -7.89 -3.29 -8.82
N GLY A 34 -6.61 -3.25 -9.20
CA GLY A 34 -5.60 -4.17 -8.68
C GLY A 34 -5.43 -4.03 -7.17
N LEU A 35 -5.17 -5.14 -6.48
CA LEU A 35 -4.88 -5.17 -5.06
C LEU A 35 -3.35 -5.15 -4.86
N THR A 36 -2.86 -4.17 -4.10
CA THR A 36 -1.47 -4.06 -3.69
C THR A 36 -1.40 -4.13 -2.17
N VAL A 37 -0.67 -5.11 -1.64
CA VAL A 37 -0.39 -5.21 -0.21
C VAL A 37 1.10 -4.92 -0.01
N THR A 38 1.40 -3.95 0.85
CA THR A 38 2.76 -3.53 1.17
C THR A 38 3.05 -3.88 2.62
N LEU A 39 4.08 -4.70 2.83
CA LEU A 39 4.69 -4.94 4.13
C LEU A 39 5.92 -4.04 4.26
N ALA A 40 5.95 -3.18 5.26
CA ALA A 40 7.05 -2.25 5.51
C ALA A 40 7.62 -2.46 6.92
N TYR A 41 8.93 -2.30 7.07
CA TYR A 41 9.62 -2.26 8.35
C TYR A 41 10.23 -0.87 8.54
N THR A 42 9.90 -0.20 9.64
CA THR A 42 10.33 1.18 9.94
C THR A 42 10.29 1.40 11.44
N ASP A 43 11.32 2.06 12.00
CA ASP A 43 11.41 2.37 13.44
C ASP A 43 11.21 1.16 14.38
N GLY A 44 11.70 -0.03 13.98
CA GLY A 44 11.52 -1.25 14.77
C GLY A 44 10.13 -1.89 14.64
N GLU A 45 9.25 -1.33 13.81
CA GLU A 45 7.87 -1.75 13.70
C GLU A 45 7.54 -2.27 12.30
N TRP A 46 6.82 -3.39 12.24
CA TRP A 46 6.29 -3.94 10.99
C TRP A 46 4.89 -3.41 10.75
N THR A 47 4.64 -2.89 9.56
CA THR A 47 3.33 -2.36 9.16
C THR A 47 2.85 -2.97 7.86
N ILE A 48 1.54 -3.21 7.78
CA ILE A 48 0.87 -3.72 6.59
C ILE A 48 -0.14 -2.69 6.10
N ALA A 49 0.03 -2.29 4.84
CA ALA A 49 -0.93 -1.45 4.12
C ALA A 49 -1.52 -2.22 2.94
N ALA A 50 -2.82 -2.07 2.72
CA ALA A 50 -3.50 -2.65 1.56
C ALA A 50 -4.18 -1.55 0.75
N ASN A 51 -3.97 -1.55 -0.55
CA ASN A 51 -4.51 -0.58 -1.50
C ASN A 51 -5.24 -1.31 -2.64
N GLN A 52 -6.41 -0.83 -3.04
CA GLN A 52 -7.14 -1.30 -4.20
C GLN A 52 -7.20 -0.17 -5.25
N GLY A 53 -6.40 -0.29 -6.31
CA GLY A 53 -6.11 0.81 -7.21
C GLY A 53 -5.40 1.95 -6.46
N ALA A 54 -5.90 3.17 -6.58
CA ALA A 54 -5.35 4.34 -5.88
C ALA A 54 -5.92 4.55 -4.46
N LYS A 55 -6.80 3.65 -3.98
CA LYS A 55 -7.52 3.83 -2.71
C LYS A 55 -7.00 2.86 -1.66
N ALA A 56 -6.59 3.39 -0.52
CA ALA A 56 -6.28 2.57 0.66
C ALA A 56 -7.56 1.84 1.13
N LEU A 57 -7.44 0.54 1.35
CA LEU A 57 -8.53 -0.30 1.86
C LEU A 57 -8.71 -0.14 3.37
N ALA A 58 -7.62 0.10 4.09
CA ALA A 58 -7.61 0.26 5.53
C ALA A 58 -6.45 1.17 5.99
N LYS A 59 -6.52 1.59 7.25
CA LYS A 59 -5.39 2.21 7.95
C LYS A 59 -4.25 1.17 8.03
N PRO A 60 -2.98 1.55 7.80
CA PRO A 60 -1.86 0.63 8.00
C PRO A 60 -1.90 0.00 9.39
N TYR A 61 -1.76 -1.32 9.45
CA TYR A 61 -1.84 -2.08 10.69
C TYR A 61 -0.45 -2.49 11.14
N VAL A 62 -0.17 -2.26 12.42
CA VAL A 62 1.07 -2.69 13.08
C VAL A 62 0.98 -4.18 13.36
N VAL A 63 1.95 -4.95 12.88
CA VAL A 63 2.03 -6.39 13.08
C VAL A 63 3.28 -6.77 13.86
N LYS A 64 3.21 -7.92 14.54
CA LYS A 64 4.38 -8.49 15.20
C LYS A 64 5.36 -9.07 14.17
N PRO A 65 6.67 -9.10 14.46
CA PRO A 65 7.67 -9.74 13.61
C PRO A 65 7.29 -11.18 13.23
N SER A 66 6.76 -11.96 14.17
CA SER A 66 6.33 -13.34 13.95
C SER A 66 5.15 -13.47 12.96
N GLU A 67 4.29 -12.46 12.86
CA GLU A 67 3.18 -12.43 11.89
C GLU A 67 3.67 -12.02 10.50
N ALA A 68 4.54 -11.01 10.42
CA ALA A 68 5.22 -10.65 9.18
C ALA A 68 5.95 -11.86 8.57
N MET A 69 6.66 -12.63 9.40
CA MET A 69 7.37 -13.84 8.97
C MET A 69 6.42 -14.93 8.43
N ARG A 70 5.24 -15.11 9.04
CA ARG A 70 4.24 -16.06 8.51
C ARG A 70 3.74 -15.62 7.15
N MET A 71 3.45 -14.33 6.97
CA MET A 71 2.94 -13.82 5.69
C MET A 71 3.96 -13.96 4.57
N VAL A 72 5.25 -13.71 4.86
CA VAL A 72 6.34 -13.87 3.89
C VAL A 72 6.54 -15.34 3.51
N GLN A 73 6.45 -16.27 4.47
CA GLN A 73 6.53 -17.71 4.20
C GLN A 73 5.45 -18.21 3.23
N PHE A 74 4.26 -17.59 3.22
CA PHE A 74 3.20 -17.96 2.27
C PHE A 74 3.40 -17.42 0.85
N VAL A 75 4.27 -16.41 0.68
CA VAL A 75 4.46 -15.70 -0.60
C VAL A 75 5.60 -16.30 -1.44
N ASP A 76 6.51 -17.07 -0.82
CA ASP A 76 7.58 -17.86 -1.47
C ASP A 76 8.36 -17.07 -2.55
N VAL A 77 8.72 -15.82 -2.23
CA VAL A 77 9.53 -14.96 -3.12
C VAL A 77 11.01 -15.02 -2.69
N PRO A 78 11.89 -15.61 -3.52
CA PRO A 78 13.31 -15.68 -3.22
C PRO A 78 13.90 -14.27 -3.22
N GLY A 79 14.37 -13.81 -2.07
CA GLY A 79 14.92 -12.48 -1.83
C GLY A 79 14.17 -11.68 -0.76
N VAL A 80 12.85 -11.80 -0.68
CA VAL A 80 12.08 -11.17 0.43
C VAL A 80 12.33 -11.91 1.73
N GLN A 81 12.44 -13.24 1.67
CA GLN A 81 12.71 -14.07 2.84
C GLN A 81 14.06 -13.75 3.49
N GLU A 82 15.13 -13.61 2.69
CA GLU A 82 16.45 -13.27 3.22
C GLU A 82 16.48 -11.87 3.85
N ALA A 83 15.84 -10.89 3.22
CA ALA A 83 15.79 -9.54 3.78
C ALA A 83 15.06 -9.51 5.14
N VAL A 84 13.95 -10.25 5.25
CA VAL A 84 13.17 -10.36 6.50
C VAL A 84 13.95 -11.13 7.57
N GLU A 85 14.63 -12.21 7.20
CA GLU A 85 15.46 -12.99 8.13
C GLU A 85 16.60 -12.16 8.71
N GLN A 86 17.27 -11.34 7.88
CA GLN A 86 18.32 -10.42 8.34
C GLN A 86 17.79 -9.38 9.34
N ILE A 87 16.61 -8.79 9.07
CA ILE A 87 15.98 -7.83 9.98
C ILE A 87 15.68 -8.48 11.33
N VAL A 88 15.09 -9.69 11.32
CA VAL A 88 14.72 -10.41 12.55
C VAL A 88 15.97 -10.91 13.30
N ALA A 89 17.02 -11.33 12.60
CA ALA A 89 18.27 -11.76 13.21
C ALA A 89 18.96 -10.59 13.93
N ALA A 90 18.96 -9.39 13.35
CA ALA A 90 19.49 -8.19 13.99
C ALA A 90 18.70 -7.85 15.28
N GLU A 91 17.36 -7.79 15.18
CA GLU A 91 16.48 -7.55 16.33
C GLU A 91 16.67 -8.58 17.44
N ARG A 92 16.80 -9.86 17.09
CA ARG A 92 17.07 -10.93 18.06
C ARG A 92 18.42 -10.72 18.75
N ALA A 93 19.47 -10.43 17.99
CA ALA A 93 20.79 -10.21 18.56
C ALA A 93 20.81 -9.01 19.54
N GLU A 94 20.05 -7.95 19.26
CA GLU A 94 19.88 -6.83 20.17
C GLU A 94 19.11 -7.22 21.44
N ALA A 95 18.02 -7.99 21.30
CA ALA A 95 17.27 -8.50 22.44
C ALA A 95 18.11 -9.45 23.32
N GLU A 96 18.94 -10.29 22.70
CA GLU A 96 19.86 -11.20 23.40
C GLU A 96 20.93 -10.43 24.18
N GLN A 97 21.54 -9.40 23.58
CA GLN A 97 22.50 -8.53 24.27
C GLN A 97 21.86 -7.79 25.45
N GLN A 98 20.63 -7.30 25.29
CA GLN A 98 19.89 -6.68 26.39
C GLN A 98 19.65 -7.69 27.52
N ALA A 99 19.21 -8.91 27.20
CA ALA A 99 19.02 -9.95 28.20
C ALA A 99 20.32 -10.29 28.95
N GLU A 100 21.45 -10.35 28.25
CA GLU A 100 22.76 -10.64 28.86
C GLU A 100 23.24 -9.49 29.77
N ARG A 101 23.00 -8.25 29.38
CA ARG A 101 23.28 -7.08 30.21
C ARG A 101 22.45 -7.11 31.50
N LEU A 102 21.14 -7.34 31.40
CA LEU A 102 20.26 -7.43 32.57
C LEU A 102 20.68 -8.58 33.50
N ARG A 103 21.14 -9.71 32.96
CA ARG A 103 21.65 -10.84 33.76
C ARG A 103 22.92 -10.47 34.52
N SER A 104 23.81 -9.69 33.91
CA SER A 104 25.03 -9.21 34.56
C SER A 104 24.70 -8.23 35.69
N GLU A 105 23.80 -7.27 35.43
CA GLU A 105 23.35 -6.31 36.43
C GLU A 105 22.68 -7.00 37.63
N LEU A 106 21.88 -8.04 37.38
CA LEU A 106 21.30 -8.87 38.45
C LEU A 106 22.39 -9.58 39.27
N ALA A 107 23.36 -10.20 38.62
CA ALA A 107 24.45 -10.90 39.30
C ALA A 107 25.26 -9.97 40.22
N GLU A 108 25.52 -8.74 39.79
CA GLU A 108 26.22 -7.73 40.63
C GLU A 108 25.39 -7.31 41.85
N ILE A 109 24.08 -7.10 41.67
CA ILE A 109 23.17 -6.75 42.77
C ILE A 109 23.05 -7.92 43.75
N GLU A 110 22.93 -9.14 43.25
CA GLU A 110 22.86 -10.36 44.06
C GLU A 110 24.16 -10.59 44.85
N ALA A 111 25.32 -10.37 44.23
CA ALA A 111 26.61 -10.45 44.91
C ALA A 111 26.71 -9.42 46.05
N ARG A 112 26.34 -8.16 45.79
CA ARG A 112 26.33 -7.10 46.80
C ARG A 112 25.37 -7.43 47.95
N LEU A 113 24.19 -7.98 47.65
CA LEU A 113 23.24 -8.43 48.67
C LEU A 113 23.79 -9.60 49.50
N ALA A 114 24.54 -10.51 48.91
CA ALA A 114 25.19 -11.61 49.62
C ALA A 114 26.27 -11.09 50.59
N GLU A 115 27.11 -10.15 50.16
CA GLU A 115 28.12 -9.51 51.02
C GLU A 115 27.48 -8.79 52.23
N LEU A 116 26.39 -8.05 52.00
CA LEU A 116 25.67 -7.36 53.08
C LEU A 116 25.00 -8.35 54.05
N ARG A 117 24.59 -9.53 53.58
CA ARG A 117 24.02 -10.58 54.41
C ARG A 117 25.07 -11.29 55.26
N ASP A 118 26.27 -11.49 54.74
CA ASP A 118 27.38 -12.13 55.46
C ASP A 118 27.99 -11.20 56.52
N ALA A 119 27.95 -9.88 56.27
CA ALA A 119 28.46 -8.85 57.18
C ALA A 119 27.53 -8.44 58.34
N GLY A 120 26.29 -8.97 58.39
CA GLY A 120 25.28 -8.64 59.41
C GLY A 120 24.92 -9.82 60.29
#